data_AF-A0A388QBJ1-F1
#
_entry.id   AF-A0A388QBJ1-F1
#
_cell.length_a   1.000
_cell.length_b   1.000
_cell.length_c   1.000
_cell.angle_alpha   90.00
_cell.angle_beta   90.00
_cell.angle_gamma   90.00
#
_symmetry.space_group_name_H-M   'P 1'
#
loop_
_entity.id
_entity.type
_entity.pdbx_description
1 polymer ?
#
loop_
_entity_poly.entity_id
_entity_poly.type
_entity_poly.pdbx_seq_one_letter_code
_entity_poly.pdbx_strand_id
1 'polypeptide(L)' 'MQYSKLVKAYPEAAQVDAFEVYGATQIYNGIPTIKAKLKSPCSGLGGVMFWNLDSDALGELSLAAAIYEAANLP' A
#
# COMPACT_ATOMS: atom_id res chain seq x y z
N MET A 1 -6.36 -12.83 -0.15
CA MET A 1 -6.65 -12.31 -1.50
C MET A 1 -5.48 -11.44 -1.96
N GLN A 2 -5.18 -11.32 -3.26
CA GLN A 2 -4.18 -10.34 -3.73
C GLN A 2 -4.70 -8.90 -3.54
N TYR A 3 -3.81 -7.96 -3.19
CA TYR A 3 -4.18 -6.57 -2.93
C TYR A 3 -4.90 -5.93 -4.13
N SER A 4 -4.37 -6.11 -5.34
CA SER A 4 -4.97 -5.62 -6.59
C SER A 4 -6.44 -6.05 -6.77
N LYS A 5 -6.74 -7.31 -6.44
CA LYS A 5 -8.11 -7.86 -6.50
C LYS A 5 -9.00 -7.27 -5.41
N LEU A 6 -8.45 -7.10 -4.21
CA LEU A 6 -9.15 -6.54 -3.06
C LEU A 6 -9.61 -5.10 -3.37
N VAL A 7 -8.68 -4.22 -3.74
CA VAL A 7 -8.99 -2.80 -3.92
C VAL A 7 -9.73 -2.51 -5.22
N LYS A 8 -9.66 -3.40 -6.21
CA LYS A 8 -10.54 -3.35 -7.37
C LYS A 8 -12.00 -3.60 -7.01
N ALA A 9 -12.26 -4.48 -6.05
CA ALA A 9 -13.61 -4.77 -5.57
C ALA A 9 -14.08 -3.79 -4.49
N TYR A 10 -13.17 -3.34 -3.63
CA TYR A 10 -13.42 -2.47 -2.48
C TYR A 10 -12.35 -1.36 -2.43
N PRO A 11 -12.50 -0.27 -3.20
CA PRO A 11 -11.50 0.80 -3.26
C PRO A 11 -11.14 1.41 -1.91
N GLU A 12 -12.10 1.50 -0.99
CA GLU A 12 -11.92 1.97 0.38
C GLU A 12 -10.93 1.10 1.20
N ALA A 13 -10.78 -0.17 0.83
CA ALA A 13 -9.82 -1.07 1.46
C ALA A 13 -8.38 -0.56 1.28
N ALA A 14 -8.10 0.25 0.25
CA ALA A 14 -6.78 0.86 0.08
C ALA A 14 -6.39 1.83 1.22
N GLN A 15 -7.34 2.28 2.04
CA GLN A 15 -7.12 3.27 3.11
C GLN A 15 -6.94 2.66 4.51
N VAL A 16 -6.99 1.34 4.63
CA VAL A 16 -6.88 0.62 5.91
C VAL A 16 -5.88 -0.53 5.80
N ASP A 17 -5.41 -1.02 6.94
CA ASP A 17 -4.46 -2.15 7.03
C ASP A 17 -5.16 -3.51 7.25
N ALA A 18 -6.47 -3.50 7.48
CA ALA A 18 -7.29 -4.68 7.68
C ALA A 18 -8.67 -4.49 7.03
N PHE A 19 -9.16 -5.50 6.31
CA PHE A 19 -10.47 -5.45 5.66
C PHE A 19 -11.15 -6.82 5.67
N GLU A 20 -12.43 -6.85 6.04
CA GLU A 20 -13.23 -8.08 6.07
C GLU A 20 -13.73 -8.44 4.67
N VAL A 21 -13.42 -9.66 4.22
CA VAL A 21 -13.89 -10.18 2.94
C VAL A 21 -14.40 -11.60 3.14
N TYR A 22 -15.68 -11.82 2.84
CA TYR A 22 -16.35 -13.13 2.99
C TYR A 22 -16.16 -13.78 4.38
N GLY A 23 -16.18 -12.96 5.43
CA GLY A 23 -16.02 -13.41 6.82
C GLY A 23 -14.58 -13.75 7.23
N ALA A 24 -13.58 -13.33 6.44
CA ALA A 24 -12.17 -13.44 6.79
C ALA A 24 -11.45 -12.09 6.67
N THR A 25 -10.77 -11.70 7.75
CA THR A 25 -9.93 -10.50 7.79
C THR A 25 -8.71 -10.65 6.88
N GLN A 26 -8.57 -9.77 5.90
CA GLN A 26 -7.35 -9.60 5.12
C GLN A 26 -6.46 -8.57 5.82
N ILE A 27 -5.22 -8.91 6.14
CA ILE A 27 -4.24 -8.02 6.78
C ILE A 27 -3.15 -7.65 5.76
N TYR A 28 -2.89 -6.35 5.59
CA TYR A 28 -1.94 -5.81 4.62
C TYR A 28 -1.52 -4.38 5.03
N ASN A 29 -0.87 -3.62 4.15
CA ASN A 29 -0.65 -2.19 4.36
C ASN A 29 -1.43 -1.37 3.34
N GLY A 30 -2.30 -0.48 3.84
CA GLY A 30 -2.95 0.54 3.04
C GLY A 30 -2.00 1.68 2.67
N ILE A 31 -2.49 2.54 1.79
CA ILE A 31 -1.79 3.75 1.31
C ILE A 31 -1.32 4.61 2.49
N PRO A 32 -2.11 4.89 3.54
CA PRO A 32 -1.65 5.71 4.66
C PRO A 32 -0.42 5.13 5.36
N THR A 33 -0.41 3.82 5.62
CA THR A 33 0.70 3.12 6.29
C THR A 33 1.94 3.06 5.39
N ILE A 34 1.78 2.81 4.08
CA ILE A 34 2.89 2.86 3.13
C ILE A 34 3.55 4.25 3.11
N LYS A 35 2.75 5.32 3.05
CA LYS A 35 3.27 6.70 3.10
C LYS A 35 3.93 7.01 4.45
N ALA A 36 3.37 6.52 5.57
CA ALA A 36 3.93 6.72 6.89
C ALA A 36 5.30 6.02 7.08
N LYS A 37 5.46 4.81 6.55
CA LYS A 37 6.73 4.07 6.59
C LYS A 37 7.88 4.83 5.92
N LEU A 38 7.57 5.60 4.87
CA LEU A 38 8.55 6.44 4.17
C LEU A 38 8.92 7.72 4.92
N LYS A 39 8.01 8.24 5.75
CA LYS A 39 8.26 9.43 6.58
C LYS A 39 8.95 9.11 7.91
N SER A 40 9.18 7.83 8.19
CA SER A 40 9.85 7.40 9.42
C SER A 40 11.25 8.01 9.52
N PRO A 41 11.68 8.56 10.67
CA PRO A 41 12.94 9.31 10.84
C PRO A 41 14.19 8.42 10.81
N CYS A 42 14.11 7.22 10.25
CA CYS A 42 15.24 6.35 9.98
C CYS A 42 16.12 6.98 8.88
N SER A 43 16.95 7.94 9.27
CA SER A 43 17.97 8.52 8.43
C SER A 43 18.91 7.43 7.91
N GLY A 44 19.20 7.46 6.61
CA GLY A 44 20.15 6.52 5.97
C GLY A 44 19.53 5.32 5.25
N LEU A 45 18.21 5.22 5.13
CA LEU A 45 17.59 4.21 4.25
C LEU A 45 17.81 4.59 2.77
N GLY A 46 18.40 3.68 2.00
CA GLY A 46 18.76 3.90 0.59
C GLY A 46 17.63 3.66 -0.43
N GLY A 47 16.44 3.28 0.02
CA GLY A 47 15.28 3.02 -0.84
C GLY A 47 14.27 2.05 -0.22
N VAL A 48 13.25 1.70 -1.01
CA VAL A 48 12.19 0.75 -0.62
C VAL A 48 12.22 -0.47 -1.53
N MET A 49 12.18 -1.65 -0.94
CA MET A 49 11.92 -2.91 -1.66
C MET A 49 10.43 -3.23 -1.62
N PHE A 50 9.88 -3.66 -2.76
CA PHE A 50 8.47 -4.01 -2.91
C PHE A 50 8.30 -5.44 -3.39
N TRP A 51 7.57 -6.27 -2.63
CA TRP A 51 7.26 -7.65 -2.99
C TRP A 51 5.75 -7.90 -2.94
N ASN A 52 5.07 -8.19 -4.05
CA ASN A 52 5.53 -8.19 -5.44
C ASN A 52 4.65 -7.31 -6.32
N LEU A 53 5.22 -6.80 -7.42
CA LEU A 53 4.53 -5.86 -8.32
C LEU A 53 3.27 -6.46 -8.95
N ASP A 54 3.23 -7.77 -9.20
CA ASP A 54 2.05 -8.46 -9.75
C ASP A 54 0.83 -8.41 -8.81
N SER A 55 1.06 -8.22 -7.51
CA SER A 55 -0.02 -8.08 -6.52
C SER A 55 -0.47 -6.63 -6.31
N ASP A 56 0.24 -5.64 -6.89
CA ASP A 56 -0.12 -4.23 -6.73
C ASP A 56 -1.31 -3.83 -7.60
N ALA A 57 -2.05 -2.82 -7.14
CA ALA A 57 -3.08 -2.19 -7.94
C ALA A 57 -2.46 -1.22 -8.97
N LEU A 58 -3.26 -0.83 -9.96
CA LEU A 58 -2.88 0.18 -10.95
C LEU A 58 -3.57 1.51 -10.62
N GLY A 59 -3.02 2.61 -11.13
CA GLY A 59 -3.60 3.95 -10.97
C GLY A 59 -3.52 4.45 -9.53
N GLU A 60 -4.56 5.17 -9.09
CA GLU A 60 -4.60 5.87 -7.80
C GLU A 60 -4.55 4.94 -6.57
N LEU A 61 -4.83 3.65 -6.76
CA LEU A 61 -4.81 2.65 -5.69
C LEU A 61 -3.45 1.91 -5.60
N SER A 62 -2.48 2.22 -6.47
CA SER A 62 -1.16 1.58 -6.46
C SER A 62 -0.36 1.95 -5.21
N LEU A 63 0.14 0.93 -4.51
CA LEU A 63 1.07 1.12 -3.41
C LEU A 63 2.46 1.55 -3.90
N ALA A 64 2.89 1.09 -5.08
CA ALA A 64 4.14 1.56 -5.69
C ALA A 64 4.06 3.06 -6.05
N ALA A 65 2.92 3.54 -6.56
CA ALA A 65 2.71 4.97 -6.78
C ALA A 65 2.69 5.75 -5.45
N ALA A 66 2.05 5.23 -4.41
CA ALA A 66 2.07 5.84 -3.08
C ALA A 66 3.49 5.93 -2.49
N ILE A 67 4.35 4.93 -2.74
CA ILE A 67 5.78 4.97 -2.38
C ILE A 67 6.47 6.10 -3.12
N TYR A 68 6.31 6.16 -4.44
CA TYR A 68 6.93 7.20 -5.26
C TYR A 68 6.49 8.61 -4.82
N GLU A 69 5.20 8.81 -4.57
CA GLU A 69 4.69 10.09 -4.09
C GLU A 69 5.32 10.46 -2.74
N ALA A 70 5.28 9.57 -1.73
CA ALA A 70 5.81 9.89 -0.42
C ALA A 70 7.34 10.06 -0.38
N ALA A 71 8.08 9.40 -1.26
CA ALA A 71 9.53 9.57 -1.36
C ALA A 71 9.95 10.86 -2.08
N ASN A 72 9.07 11.45 -2.90
CA ASN A 72 9.35 12.65 -3.70
C ASN A 72 8.55 13.88 -3.26
N LEU A 73 7.72 13.78 -2.22
CA LEU A 73 7.10 14.94 -1.60
C LEU A 73 8.21 15.80 -0.94
N PRO A 74 8.20 17.13 -1.17
CA PRO A 74 9.16 18.05 -0.56
C PRO A 74 9.04 18.12 0.97
#